data_AF-A0A1M2VNS0-F1
#
_entry.id   AF-A0A1M2VNS0-F1
#
_cell.length_a   1.000
_cell.length_b   1.000
_cell.length_c   1.000
_cell.angle_alpha   90.00
_cell.angle_beta   90.00
_cell.angle_gamma   90.00
#
_symmetry.space_group_name_H-M   'P 1'
#
loop_
_entity.id
_entity.type
_entity.pdbx_description
1 polymer ?
#
loop_
_entity_poly.entity_id
_entity_poly.type
_entity_poly.pdbx_seq_one_letter_code
_entity_poly.pdbx_strand_id
1 'polypeptide(L)'
;MISTLFFQIAWNPSAILPILMVLGADMLRRSQSVPGVAPFSIGWLEFLLDLLARGRSTLPVESPCMVINARSGYARTNRSAVLEHLLRSHNTTPTRGGLTITFLYTSQRPGGPGSDIVSYTALATVILQLAAAGVLPILGIGSDHILAVTASGTILSTAAGLLLRRQQQRELCTAREVPAARRDVVCITSGNGSAEAIVVVNEGGGVRIEDLAAGRAGQLGVAASLGVGVLVVLWAAVLLALTALEPVDAWCVLALCGAGTAYTAYAARKWRGGAVLGFKFAEERKTVVRADKVMEVLMKAEELETGVGSALLPVFFPGALRPEEELWWTERKEALKATKSLKM
;
A
#
# COMPACT_ATOMS: atom_id res chain seq x y z
N MET A 1 45.75 16.61 -3.74
CA MET A 1 45.24 16.38 -5.11
C MET A 1 43.99 15.52 -5.11
N ILE A 2 43.99 14.34 -4.46
CA ILE A 2 42.79 13.51 -4.32
C ILE A 2 41.68 14.22 -3.50
N SER A 3 42.04 14.94 -2.43
CA SER A 3 41.08 15.69 -1.61
C SER A 3 40.40 16.85 -2.35
N THR A 4 41.14 17.57 -3.20
CA THR A 4 40.63 18.71 -3.98
C THR A 4 39.75 18.27 -5.14
N LEU A 5 40.10 17.18 -5.84
CA LEU A 5 39.26 16.56 -6.86
C LEU A 5 37.97 15.98 -6.25
N PHE A 6 38.07 15.31 -5.10
CA PHE A 6 36.91 14.80 -4.38
C PHE A 6 35.98 15.94 -3.96
N PHE A 7 36.52 17.06 -3.47
CA PHE A 7 35.74 18.23 -3.11
C PHE A 7 35.06 18.85 -4.34
N GLN A 8 35.74 19.00 -5.47
CA GLN A 8 35.13 19.52 -6.70
C GLN A 8 34.03 18.62 -7.27
N ILE A 9 34.18 17.29 -7.16
CA ILE A 9 33.14 16.35 -7.57
C ILE A 9 31.95 16.39 -6.60
N ALA A 10 32.20 16.46 -5.29
CA ALA A 10 31.16 16.53 -4.27
C ALA A 10 30.31 17.82 -4.35
N TRP A 11 30.88 18.91 -4.88
CA TRP A 11 30.18 20.18 -5.06
C TRP A 11 29.52 20.34 -6.44
N ASN A 12 29.60 19.32 -7.30
CA ASN A 12 28.92 19.32 -8.59
C ASN A 12 27.49 18.75 -8.44
N PRO A 13 26.44 19.54 -8.68
CA PRO A 13 25.05 19.07 -8.53
C PRO A 13 24.73 17.87 -9.43
N SER A 14 25.35 17.79 -10.62
CA SER A 14 25.17 16.68 -11.55
C SER A 14 25.76 15.36 -11.04
N ALA A 15 26.77 15.41 -10.17
CA ALA A 15 27.39 14.21 -9.61
C ALA A 15 26.52 13.54 -8.52
N ILE A 16 25.67 14.32 -7.84
CA ILE A 16 24.80 13.82 -6.76
C ILE A 16 23.48 13.28 -7.31
N LEU A 17 23.02 13.76 -8.46
CA LEU A 17 21.74 13.39 -9.06
C LEU A 17 21.56 11.85 -9.19
N PRO A 18 22.52 11.07 -9.73
CA PRO A 18 22.35 9.62 -9.83
C PRO A 18 22.21 8.92 -8.47
N ILE A 19 22.91 9.40 -7.44
CA ILE A 19 22.83 8.86 -6.08
C ILE A 19 21.42 9.05 -5.51
N LEU A 20 20.85 10.25 -5.69
CA LEU A 20 19.50 10.56 -5.25
C LEU A 20 18.44 9.75 -6.03
N MET A 21 18.69 9.45 -7.31
CA MET A 21 17.79 8.62 -8.13
C MET A 21 17.67 7.20 -7.60
N VAL A 22 18.81 6.55 -7.34
CA VAL A 22 18.84 5.17 -6.83
C VAL A 22 18.17 5.09 -5.45
N LEU A 23 18.46 6.03 -4.56
CA LEU A 23 17.85 6.04 -3.21
C LEU A 23 16.35 6.35 -3.25
N GLY A 24 15.90 7.18 -4.18
CA GLY A 24 14.52 7.64 -4.26
C GLY A 24 13.54 6.59 -4.82
N ALA A 25 14.01 5.70 -5.70
CA ALA A 25 13.15 4.73 -6.38
C ALA A 25 12.49 3.74 -5.41
N ASP A 26 13.24 3.22 -4.43
CA ASP A 26 12.71 2.29 -3.42
C ASP A 26 11.66 2.96 -2.52
N MET A 27 11.93 4.20 -2.11
CA MET A 27 10.98 4.99 -1.31
C MET A 27 9.70 5.29 -2.10
N LEU A 28 9.82 5.54 -3.40
CA LEU A 28 8.67 5.74 -4.29
C LEU A 28 7.85 4.45 -4.45
N ARG A 29 8.49 3.29 -4.67
CA ARG A 29 7.79 2.01 -4.75
C ARG A 29 6.88 1.78 -3.54
N ARG A 30 7.42 2.00 -2.34
CA ARG A 30 6.68 1.80 -1.10
C ARG A 30 5.64 2.88 -0.84
N SER A 31 5.96 4.16 -1.05
CA SER A 31 5.00 5.25 -0.81
C SER A 31 3.83 5.22 -1.79
N GLN A 32 4.08 4.82 -3.05
CA GLN A 32 3.07 4.73 -4.10
C GLN A 32 2.31 3.40 -4.12
N SER A 33 2.54 2.49 -3.15
CA SER A 33 1.68 1.32 -2.91
C SER A 33 0.20 1.71 -2.74
N VAL A 34 -0.03 2.93 -2.26
CA VAL A 34 -1.33 3.58 -2.18
C VAL A 34 -1.21 4.94 -2.90
N PRO A 35 -1.36 4.97 -4.22
CA PRO A 35 -1.06 6.16 -5.02
C PRO A 35 -1.92 7.39 -4.68
N GLY A 36 -1.32 8.57 -4.82
CA GLY A 36 -1.95 9.85 -4.49
C GLY A 36 -1.25 11.04 -5.15
N VAL A 37 -1.53 12.25 -4.65
CA VAL A 37 -0.73 13.44 -5.00
C VAL A 37 0.70 13.19 -4.51
N ALA A 38 1.69 13.49 -5.35
CA ALA A 38 3.08 13.29 -4.99
C ALA A 38 3.91 14.57 -5.23
N PRO A 39 4.68 15.01 -4.23
CA PRO A 39 5.58 16.14 -4.40
C PRO A 39 6.70 15.81 -5.37
N PHE A 40 7.31 16.87 -5.91
CA PHE A 40 8.45 16.75 -6.79
C PHE A 40 9.60 16.09 -6.05
N SER A 41 9.94 14.87 -6.44
CA SER A 41 10.91 14.01 -5.75
C SER A 41 11.80 13.32 -6.77
N ILE A 42 13.00 12.94 -6.34
CA ILE A 42 13.94 12.23 -7.20
C ILE A 42 13.63 10.72 -7.09
N GLY A 43 13.66 10.00 -8.22
CA GLY A 43 13.42 8.55 -8.30
C GLY A 43 12.27 8.12 -9.22
N TRP A 44 11.46 9.07 -9.73
CA TRP A 44 10.35 8.75 -10.62
C TRP A 44 10.77 8.06 -11.92
N LEU A 45 11.89 8.47 -12.53
CA LEU A 45 12.34 7.86 -13.77
C LEU A 45 12.61 6.36 -13.62
N GLU A 46 13.40 5.98 -12.61
CA GLU A 46 13.71 4.57 -12.34
C GLU A 46 12.45 3.79 -11.99
N PHE A 47 11.58 4.36 -11.14
CA PHE A 47 10.30 3.74 -10.79
C PHE A 47 9.41 3.49 -12.02
N LEU A 48 9.31 4.46 -12.94
CA LEU A 48 8.50 4.34 -14.15
C LEU A 48 9.09 3.34 -15.16
N LEU A 49 10.43 3.28 -15.27
CA LEU A 49 11.11 2.27 -16.08
C LEU A 49 10.86 0.86 -15.55
N ASP A 50 10.96 0.66 -14.23
CA ASP A 50 10.63 -0.61 -13.59
C ASP A 50 9.16 -1.00 -13.81
N LEU A 51 8.23 -0.04 -13.72
CA LEU A 51 6.81 -0.26 -13.99
C LEU A 51 6.56 -0.71 -15.45
N LEU A 52 7.24 -0.07 -16.41
CA LEU A 52 7.16 -0.42 -17.82
C LEU A 52 7.76 -1.81 -18.10
N ALA A 53 8.93 -2.09 -17.52
CA ALA A 53 9.64 -3.37 -17.70
C ALA A 53 8.87 -4.56 -17.12
N ARG A 54 8.24 -4.39 -15.95
CA ARG A 54 7.42 -5.43 -15.33
C ARG A 54 6.11 -5.66 -16.08
N GLY A 55 5.61 -4.65 -16.80
CA GLY A 55 4.31 -4.69 -17.48
C GLY A 55 3.15 -4.94 -16.51
N ARG A 56 3.34 -4.66 -15.22
CA ARG A 56 2.36 -4.90 -14.16
C ARG A 56 2.09 -3.63 -13.36
N SER A 57 0.82 -3.30 -13.17
CA SER A 57 0.39 -2.18 -12.34
C SER A 57 0.48 -2.47 -10.85
N THR A 58 0.39 -3.74 -10.45
CA THR A 58 0.53 -4.14 -9.05
C THR A 58 1.96 -3.89 -8.58
N LEU A 59 2.09 -3.09 -7.53
CA LEU A 59 3.36 -2.89 -6.85
C LEU A 59 3.73 -4.13 -6.03
N PRO A 60 5.03 -4.44 -5.92
CA PRO A 60 5.48 -5.62 -5.19
C PRO A 60 5.07 -5.52 -3.71
N VAL A 61 4.66 -6.66 -3.16
CA VAL A 61 4.34 -6.83 -1.74
C VAL A 61 5.66 -6.96 -0.99
N GLU A 62 5.87 -6.15 0.07
CA GLU A 62 7.12 -6.19 0.85
C GLU A 62 7.04 -7.24 1.96
N SER A 63 5.91 -7.30 2.65
CA SER A 63 5.63 -8.30 3.68
C SER A 63 4.62 -9.34 3.16
N PRO A 64 5.01 -10.60 2.93
CA PRO A 64 4.08 -11.62 2.47
C PRO A 64 2.97 -11.81 3.51
N CYS A 65 1.72 -11.70 3.08
CA CYS A 65 0.57 -12.10 3.89
C CYS A 65 -0.25 -13.16 3.14
N MET A 66 -1.05 -13.87 3.91
CA MET A 66 -1.89 -14.97 3.44
C MET A 66 -3.34 -14.55 3.53
N VAL A 67 -4.13 -14.98 2.54
CA VAL A 67 -5.56 -14.75 2.46
C VAL A 67 -6.25 -16.09 2.50
N ILE A 68 -7.09 -16.32 3.50
CA ILE A 68 -7.67 -17.62 3.83
C ILE A 68 -9.19 -17.49 3.83
N ASN A 69 -9.87 -18.26 3.00
CA ASN A 69 -11.32 -18.26 3.00
C ASN A 69 -11.84 -19.08 4.21
N ALA A 70 -12.60 -18.45 5.10
CA ALA A 70 -13.05 -19.05 6.36
C ALA A 70 -14.03 -20.24 6.14
N ARG A 71 -14.74 -20.27 5.01
CA ARG A 71 -15.69 -21.36 4.70
C ARG A 71 -14.99 -22.61 4.17
N SER A 72 -13.94 -22.44 3.37
CA SER A 72 -13.24 -23.55 2.69
C SER A 72 -11.91 -23.93 3.34
N GLY A 73 -11.32 -23.05 4.15
CA GLY A 73 -9.97 -23.19 4.67
C GLY A 73 -8.86 -23.00 3.61
N TYR A 74 -9.21 -22.67 2.37
CA TYR A 74 -8.23 -22.52 1.30
C TYR A 74 -7.40 -21.24 1.48
N ALA A 75 -6.09 -21.41 1.68
CA ALA A 75 -5.12 -20.34 1.81
C ALA A 75 -4.50 -19.95 0.47
N ARG A 76 -4.27 -18.66 0.26
CA ARG A 76 -3.60 -18.08 -0.93
C ARG A 76 -2.55 -17.09 -0.48
N THR A 77 -1.45 -17.03 -1.23
CA THR A 77 -0.45 -15.96 -1.06
C THR A 77 -0.99 -14.65 -1.61
N ASN A 78 -0.89 -13.57 -0.84
CA ASN A 78 -1.24 -12.24 -1.28
C ASN A 78 -0.21 -11.68 -2.25
N ARG A 79 -0.68 -11.13 -3.37
CA ARG A 79 0.12 -10.39 -4.37
C ARG A 79 -0.33 -8.93 -4.52
N SER A 80 -1.19 -8.44 -3.63
CA SER A 80 -1.71 -7.07 -3.66
C SER A 80 -1.17 -6.25 -2.49
N ALA A 81 -0.44 -5.18 -2.80
CA ALA A 81 0.02 -4.21 -1.81
C ALA A 81 -1.14 -3.55 -1.03
N VAL A 82 -2.35 -3.51 -1.60
CA VAL A 82 -3.55 -3.00 -0.94
C VAL A 82 -3.90 -3.83 0.30
N LEU A 83 -3.88 -5.16 0.18
CA LEU A 83 -4.20 -6.04 1.30
C LEU A 83 -3.09 -6.07 2.36
N GLU A 84 -1.84 -5.84 1.95
CA GLU A 84 -0.73 -5.63 2.88
C GLU A 84 -0.96 -4.37 3.74
N HIS A 85 -1.27 -3.24 3.09
CA HIS A 85 -1.58 -2.00 3.81
C HIS A 85 -2.77 -2.15 4.73
N LEU A 86 -3.82 -2.85 4.29
CA LEU A 86 -5.00 -3.12 5.11
C LEU A 86 -4.66 -3.93 6.37
N LEU A 87 -3.83 -4.98 6.23
CA LEU A 87 -3.36 -5.80 7.36
C LEU A 87 -2.59 -4.94 8.36
N ARG A 88 -1.59 -4.21 7.89
CA ARG A 88 -0.68 -3.43 8.72
C ARG A 88 -1.32 -2.18 9.33
N SER A 89 -2.35 -1.61 8.70
CA SER A 89 -3.04 -0.43 9.25
C SER A 89 -3.83 -0.74 10.52
N HIS A 90 -4.18 -2.00 10.74
CA HIS A 90 -4.88 -2.45 11.94
C HIS A 90 -3.94 -3.07 12.97
N ASN A 91 -2.63 -2.87 12.81
CA ASN A 91 -1.67 -3.36 13.77
C ASN A 91 -1.84 -2.62 15.10
N THR A 92 -2.45 -3.33 16.05
CA THR A 92 -2.55 -2.90 17.44
C THR A 92 -1.28 -3.30 18.18
N THR A 93 -0.83 -2.48 19.13
CA THR A 93 0.34 -2.81 19.96
C THR A 93 0.21 -4.22 20.54
N PRO A 94 1.16 -5.14 20.24
CA PRO A 94 1.03 -6.54 20.61
C PRO A 94 0.98 -6.70 22.13
N THR A 95 0.04 -7.51 22.62
CA THR A 95 0.14 -8.05 23.99
C THR A 95 1.21 -9.13 23.97
N ARG A 96 2.00 -9.26 25.04
CA ARG A 96 3.03 -10.29 25.12
C ARG A 96 2.40 -11.69 24.97
N GLY A 97 2.65 -12.35 23.83
CA GLY A 97 2.26 -13.75 23.58
C GLY A 97 0.85 -13.99 23.01
N GLY A 98 0.04 -12.94 22.82
CA GLY A 98 -1.34 -13.05 22.37
C GLY A 98 -1.57 -12.85 20.86
N LEU A 99 -2.79 -13.13 20.41
CA LEU A 99 -3.27 -12.83 19.05
C LEU A 99 -4.39 -11.79 19.13
N THR A 100 -4.41 -10.85 18.20
CA THR A 100 -5.52 -9.90 18.04
C THR A 100 -6.17 -10.13 16.69
N ILE A 101 -7.48 -10.42 16.68
CA ILE A 101 -8.28 -10.57 15.47
C ILE A 101 -9.24 -9.40 15.36
N THR A 102 -9.12 -8.62 14.28
CA THR A 102 -10.03 -7.50 14.00
C THR A 102 -11.03 -7.90 12.92
N PHE A 103 -12.32 -7.82 13.24
CA PHE A 103 -13.42 -8.08 12.33
C PHE A 103 -13.88 -6.78 11.66
N LEU A 104 -13.79 -6.75 10.34
CA LEU A 104 -14.20 -5.65 9.49
C LEU A 104 -15.37 -6.08 8.62
N TYR A 105 -16.50 -5.39 8.77
CA TYR A 105 -17.73 -5.69 8.04
C TYR A 105 -17.86 -4.77 6.83
N THR A 106 -18.21 -5.31 5.67
CA THR A 106 -18.47 -4.54 4.44
C THR A 106 -19.66 -5.11 3.67
N SER A 107 -20.43 -4.24 3.04
CA SER A 107 -21.59 -4.59 2.19
C SER A 107 -21.62 -3.78 0.89
N GLN A 108 -20.57 -3.01 0.61
CA GLN A 108 -20.51 -2.09 -0.50
C GLN A 108 -19.24 -2.30 -1.30
N ARG A 109 -19.33 -2.05 -2.61
CA ARG A 109 -18.14 -1.98 -3.44
C ARG A 109 -17.18 -0.89 -2.95
N PRO A 110 -15.86 -1.11 -3.06
CA PRO A 110 -14.88 -0.08 -2.82
C PRO A 110 -15.20 1.19 -3.60
N GLY A 111 -15.21 2.32 -2.91
CA GLY A 111 -15.45 3.64 -3.49
C GLY A 111 -14.16 4.28 -4.01
N GLY A 112 -14.24 5.57 -4.32
CA GLY A 112 -13.05 6.39 -4.49
C GLY A 112 -12.26 6.46 -3.19
N PRO A 113 -10.92 6.56 -3.24
CA PRO A 113 -10.13 6.53 -2.03
C PRO A 113 -10.29 7.85 -1.26
N GLY A 114 -10.48 7.72 0.06
CA GLY A 114 -10.59 8.85 0.98
C GLY A 114 -9.30 9.66 1.10
N SER A 115 -9.38 10.81 1.78
CA SER A 115 -8.21 11.59 2.17
C SER A 115 -7.71 11.20 3.56
N ASP A 116 -6.41 11.30 3.76
CA ASP A 116 -5.76 11.11 5.06
C ASP A 116 -4.65 12.14 5.27
N ILE A 117 -4.04 12.12 6.46
CA ILE A 117 -2.93 12.99 6.83
C ILE A 117 -1.77 12.87 5.84
N VAL A 118 -1.50 11.67 5.32
CA VAL A 118 -0.46 11.44 4.29
C VAL A 118 -0.78 12.22 3.02
N SER A 119 -2.04 12.20 2.58
CA SER A 119 -2.50 12.95 1.41
C SER A 119 -2.44 14.47 1.62
N TYR A 120 -2.84 14.97 2.80
CA TYR A 120 -2.76 16.40 3.12
C TYR A 120 -1.32 16.90 3.22
N THR A 121 -0.44 16.10 3.81
CA THR A 121 1.00 16.42 3.89
C THR A 121 1.64 16.43 2.51
N ALA A 122 1.23 15.55 1.58
CA ALA A 122 1.69 15.60 0.20
C ALA A 122 1.35 16.94 -0.47
N LEU A 123 0.09 17.36 -0.33
CA LEU A 123 -0.38 18.63 -0.87
C LEU A 123 0.34 19.82 -0.25
N ALA A 124 0.55 19.80 1.07
CA ALA A 124 1.32 20.83 1.77
C ALA A 124 2.77 20.90 1.27
N THR A 125 3.43 19.75 1.04
CA THR A 125 4.78 19.71 0.47
C THR A 125 4.81 20.28 -0.95
N VAL A 126 3.84 19.95 -1.80
CA VAL A 126 3.72 20.52 -3.15
C VAL A 126 3.58 22.05 -3.10
N ILE A 127 2.68 22.56 -2.27
CA ILE A 127 2.47 24.00 -2.11
C ILE A 127 3.76 24.67 -1.62
N LEU A 128 4.43 24.08 -0.62
CA LEU A 128 5.68 24.60 -0.09
C LEU A 128 6.79 24.61 -1.15
N GLN A 129 6.91 23.55 -1.97
CA GLN A 129 7.90 23.47 -3.04
C GLN A 129 7.70 24.56 -4.09
N LEU A 130 6.46 24.76 -4.55
CA LEU A 130 6.14 25.78 -5.55
C LEU A 130 6.30 27.20 -4.99
N ALA A 131 5.88 27.42 -3.73
CA ALA A 131 6.07 28.71 -3.07
C ALA A 131 7.55 29.04 -2.89
N ALA A 132 8.36 28.10 -2.40
CA ALA A 132 9.80 28.28 -2.27
C ALA A 132 10.47 28.55 -3.63
N ALA A 133 10.11 27.78 -4.67
CA ALA A 133 10.65 27.96 -6.01
C ALA A 133 10.32 29.34 -6.61
N GLY A 134 9.14 29.90 -6.31
CA GLY A 134 8.74 31.23 -6.78
C GLY A 134 9.33 32.39 -5.96
N VAL A 135 9.59 32.18 -4.66
CA VAL A 135 10.14 33.21 -3.77
C VAL A 135 11.66 33.38 -3.96
N LEU A 136 12.40 32.32 -4.29
CA LEU A 136 13.86 32.38 -4.44
C LEU A 136 14.34 33.45 -5.45
N PRO A 137 13.80 33.55 -6.68
CA PRO A 137 14.20 34.60 -7.62
C PRO A 137 13.85 36.01 -7.13
N ILE A 138 12.71 36.18 -6.44
CA ILE A 138 12.29 37.46 -5.85
C ILE A 138 13.30 37.94 -4.79
N LEU A 139 13.92 37.01 -4.07
CA LEU A 139 14.98 37.30 -3.09
C LEU A 139 16.37 37.48 -3.74
N GLY A 140 16.48 37.44 -5.07
CA GLY A 140 17.74 37.52 -5.79
C GLY A 140 18.58 36.24 -5.72
N ILE A 141 17.98 35.10 -5.36
CA ILE A 141 18.65 33.79 -5.33
C ILE A 141 18.24 33.01 -6.58
N GLY A 142 19.18 32.89 -7.52
CA GLY A 142 18.99 32.11 -8.74
C GLY A 142 18.04 32.77 -9.74
N SER A 143 17.65 32.00 -10.77
CA SER A 143 16.81 32.46 -11.87
C SER A 143 15.38 31.88 -11.81
N ASP A 144 14.50 32.41 -12.65
CA ASP A 144 13.12 31.91 -12.82
C ASP A 144 13.06 30.45 -13.34
N HIS A 145 14.18 29.91 -13.83
CA HIS A 145 14.28 28.51 -14.26
C HIS A 145 14.02 27.52 -13.10
N ILE A 146 14.31 27.91 -11.85
CA ILE A 146 14.01 27.10 -10.66
C ILE A 146 12.51 26.78 -10.58
N LEU A 147 11.66 27.78 -10.79
CA LEU A 147 10.22 27.62 -10.77
C LEU A 147 9.74 26.76 -11.94
N ALA A 148 10.27 26.99 -13.15
CA ALA A 148 9.88 26.24 -14.34
C ALA A 148 10.17 24.73 -14.20
N VAL A 149 11.36 24.38 -13.71
CA VAL A 149 11.76 22.97 -13.50
C VAL A 149 10.96 22.34 -12.36
N THR A 150 10.79 23.04 -11.24
CA THR A 150 10.03 22.54 -10.08
C THR A 150 8.55 22.33 -10.43
N ALA A 151 7.94 23.27 -11.17
CA ALA A 151 6.56 23.15 -11.62
C ALA A 151 6.39 21.96 -12.59
N SER A 152 7.29 21.83 -13.56
CA SER A 152 7.29 20.69 -14.50
C SER A 152 7.41 19.36 -13.77
N GLY A 153 8.37 19.25 -12.86
CA GLY A 153 8.56 18.06 -12.03
C GLY A 153 7.35 17.72 -11.14
N THR A 154 6.69 18.74 -10.57
CA THR A 154 5.47 18.58 -9.77
C THR A 154 4.30 18.07 -10.61
N ILE A 155 4.11 18.64 -11.80
CA ILE A 155 3.07 18.21 -12.75
C ILE A 155 3.30 16.74 -13.14
N LEU A 156 4.53 16.37 -13.50
CA LEU A 156 4.86 14.99 -13.87
C LEU A 156 4.70 14.01 -12.70
N SER A 157 5.12 14.39 -11.49
CA SER A 157 4.94 13.58 -10.28
C SER A 157 3.46 13.34 -9.98
N THR A 158 2.64 14.39 -10.10
CA THR A 158 1.19 14.30 -9.89
C THR A 158 0.51 13.47 -10.98
N ALA A 159 0.91 13.64 -12.24
CA ALA A 159 0.39 12.85 -13.36
C ALA A 159 0.71 11.36 -13.20
N ALA A 160 1.94 11.03 -12.78
CA ALA A 160 2.34 9.66 -12.47
C ALA A 160 1.53 9.07 -11.32
N GLY A 161 1.38 9.81 -10.21
CA GLY A 161 0.54 9.39 -9.07
C GLY A 161 -0.93 9.16 -9.46
N LEU A 162 -1.51 10.02 -10.29
CA LEU A 162 -2.88 9.86 -10.80
C LEU A 162 -3.02 8.63 -11.73
N LEU A 163 -2.02 8.34 -12.56
CA LEU A 163 -2.00 7.14 -13.40
C LEU A 163 -2.02 5.89 -12.52
N LEU A 164 -1.13 5.81 -11.53
CA LEU A 164 -1.08 4.70 -10.58
C LEU A 164 -2.40 4.55 -9.83
N ARG A 165 -3.00 5.66 -9.36
CA ARG A 165 -4.30 5.68 -8.68
C ARG A 165 -5.42 5.14 -9.55
N ARG A 166 -5.43 5.50 -10.84
CA ARG A 166 -6.39 4.94 -11.80
C ARG A 166 -6.18 3.44 -11.99
N GLN A 167 -4.93 2.95 -12.02
CA GLN A 167 -4.68 1.51 -12.11
C GLN A 167 -5.14 0.77 -10.85
N GLN A 168 -4.80 1.27 -9.67
CA GLN A 168 -5.26 0.69 -8.41
C GLN A 168 -6.79 0.64 -8.34
N GLN A 169 -7.48 1.71 -8.75
CA GLN A 169 -8.94 1.71 -8.79
C GLN A 169 -9.49 0.68 -9.78
N ARG A 170 -8.86 0.51 -10.95
CA ARG A 170 -9.23 -0.55 -11.89
C ARG A 170 -9.04 -1.93 -11.27
N GLU A 171 -7.97 -2.16 -10.52
CA GLU A 171 -7.75 -3.43 -9.81
C GLU A 171 -8.86 -3.71 -8.79
N LEU A 172 -9.29 -2.69 -8.05
CA LEU A 172 -10.42 -2.81 -7.12
C LEU A 172 -11.75 -3.08 -7.83
N CYS A 173 -12.01 -2.41 -8.95
CA CYS A 173 -13.28 -2.52 -9.68
C CYS A 173 -13.40 -3.80 -10.54
N THR A 174 -12.29 -4.40 -10.94
CA THR A 174 -12.27 -5.64 -11.76
C THR A 174 -12.38 -6.90 -10.91
N ALA A 175 -12.04 -6.82 -9.63
CA ALA A 175 -12.31 -7.91 -8.70
C ALA A 175 -13.82 -8.17 -8.61
N ARG A 176 -14.20 -9.45 -8.62
CA ARG A 176 -15.62 -9.82 -8.72
C ARG A 176 -16.36 -9.38 -7.48
N GLU A 177 -17.61 -9.00 -7.68
CA GLU A 177 -18.54 -8.73 -6.59
C GLU A 177 -19.00 -10.03 -5.94
N VAL A 178 -19.20 -9.98 -4.62
CA VAL A 178 -19.89 -11.03 -3.88
C VAL A 178 -21.39 -10.82 -4.07
N PRO A 179 -22.14 -11.83 -4.59
CA PRO A 179 -23.58 -11.69 -4.81
C PRO A 179 -24.31 -11.23 -3.55
N ALA A 180 -25.29 -10.34 -3.67
CA ALA A 180 -26.02 -9.77 -2.52
C ALA A 180 -26.66 -10.83 -1.60
N ALA A 181 -27.03 -11.99 -2.15
CA ALA A 181 -27.61 -13.10 -1.38
C ALA A 181 -26.57 -14.00 -0.68
N ARG A 182 -25.26 -13.71 -0.83
CA ARG A 182 -24.18 -14.55 -0.31
C ARG A 182 -23.27 -13.75 0.60
N ARG A 183 -22.93 -14.38 1.73
CA ARG A 183 -21.90 -13.90 2.66
C ARG A 183 -20.55 -14.54 2.34
N ASP A 184 -19.48 -13.76 2.40
CA ASP A 184 -18.12 -14.22 2.18
C ASP A 184 -17.22 -13.75 3.31
N VAL A 185 -16.47 -14.66 3.92
CA VAL A 185 -15.66 -14.39 5.11
C VAL A 185 -14.23 -14.80 4.84
N VAL A 186 -13.32 -13.84 4.91
CA VAL A 186 -11.93 -14.01 4.50
C VAL A 186 -11.01 -13.49 5.58
N CYS A 187 -10.05 -14.32 5.99
CA CYS A 187 -9.03 -13.97 6.97
C CYS A 187 -7.75 -13.53 6.24
N ILE A 188 -7.09 -12.51 6.75
CA ILE A 188 -5.82 -11.97 6.26
C ILE A 188 -4.85 -12.00 7.44
N THR A 189 -3.70 -12.66 7.28
CA THR A 189 -2.69 -12.76 8.34
C THR A 189 -1.28 -12.87 7.76
N SER A 190 -0.27 -12.47 8.54
CA SER A 190 1.14 -12.70 8.17
C SER A 190 1.59 -14.14 8.45
N GLY A 191 0.74 -14.96 9.08
CA GLY A 191 1.03 -16.36 9.40
C GLY A 191 1.49 -16.56 10.85
N ASN A 192 2.08 -17.74 11.11
CA ASN A 192 2.58 -18.09 12.44
C ASN A 192 3.65 -17.10 12.91
N GLY A 193 3.65 -16.77 14.21
CA GLY A 193 4.53 -15.77 14.82
C GLY A 193 4.02 -14.33 14.68
N SER A 194 2.92 -14.10 13.94
CA SER A 194 2.24 -12.81 13.95
C SER A 194 1.28 -12.69 15.12
N ALA A 195 1.22 -11.50 15.74
CA ALA A 195 0.26 -11.18 16.79
C ALA A 195 -1.07 -10.61 16.24
N GLU A 196 -1.24 -10.60 14.91
CA GLU A 196 -2.33 -9.90 14.23
C GLU A 196 -2.97 -10.73 13.10
N ALA A 197 -4.29 -10.68 13.05
CA ALA A 197 -5.06 -11.09 11.88
C ALA A 197 -6.26 -10.17 11.69
N ILE A 198 -6.68 -9.99 10.44
CA ILE A 198 -7.90 -9.28 10.08
C ILE A 198 -8.85 -10.28 9.47
N VAL A 199 -10.13 -10.17 9.83
CA VAL A 199 -11.21 -10.91 9.20
C VAL A 199 -12.10 -9.90 8.49
N VAL A 200 -12.18 -10.02 7.18
CA VAL A 200 -13.10 -9.23 6.37
C VAL A 200 -14.36 -10.06 6.15
N VAL A 201 -15.47 -9.57 6.68
CA VAL A 201 -16.80 -10.14 6.53
C VAL A 201 -17.56 -9.32 5.48
N ASN A 202 -17.78 -9.92 4.32
CA ASN A 202 -18.57 -9.33 3.25
C ASN A 202 -20.01 -9.86 3.35
N GLU A 203 -20.97 -8.98 3.65
CA GLU A 203 -22.39 -9.30 3.79
C GLU A 203 -23.16 -9.29 2.45
N GLY A 204 -22.44 -9.20 1.33
CA GLY A 204 -22.99 -9.11 -0.03
C GLY A 204 -22.80 -7.70 -0.61
N GLY A 205 -22.57 -7.61 -1.92
CA GLY A 205 -22.36 -6.33 -2.63
C GLY A 205 -20.94 -5.75 -2.52
N GLY A 206 -20.07 -6.29 -1.67
CA GLY A 206 -18.66 -5.91 -1.63
C GLY A 206 -17.79 -6.66 -2.65
N VAL A 207 -16.52 -6.29 -2.74
CA VAL A 207 -15.53 -6.98 -3.59
C VAL A 207 -15.03 -8.27 -2.94
N ARG A 208 -14.77 -9.29 -3.77
CA ARG A 208 -14.15 -10.55 -3.36
C ARG A 208 -12.66 -10.38 -3.09
N ILE A 209 -12.27 -10.48 -1.82
CA ILE A 209 -10.89 -10.24 -1.35
C ILE A 209 -9.90 -11.25 -1.94
N GLU A 210 -10.31 -12.50 -2.20
CA GLU A 210 -9.42 -13.52 -2.76
C GLU A 210 -9.05 -13.30 -4.22
N ASP A 211 -9.85 -12.51 -4.97
CA ASP A 211 -9.50 -12.10 -6.33
C ASP A 211 -8.48 -10.96 -6.31
N LEU A 212 -8.56 -10.06 -5.33
CA LEU A 212 -7.53 -9.05 -5.06
C LEU A 212 -6.21 -9.70 -4.65
N ALA A 213 -6.26 -10.70 -3.76
CA ALA A 213 -5.08 -11.45 -3.31
C ALA A 213 -4.34 -12.12 -4.47
N ALA A 214 -5.06 -12.60 -5.47
CA ALA A 214 -4.47 -13.25 -6.65
C ALA A 214 -3.76 -12.27 -7.60
N GLY A 215 -3.99 -10.95 -7.46
CA GLY A 215 -3.43 -9.93 -8.35
C GLY A 215 -3.94 -10.03 -9.79
N ARG A 216 -5.16 -10.56 -10.01
CA ARG A 216 -5.69 -10.89 -11.35
C ARG A 216 -5.81 -9.70 -12.31
N ALA A 217 -5.88 -8.49 -11.77
CA ALA A 217 -6.05 -7.26 -12.52
C ALA A 217 -4.75 -6.48 -12.77
N GLY A 218 -3.61 -7.03 -12.34
CA GLY A 218 -2.35 -6.30 -12.28
C GLY A 218 -1.60 -6.12 -13.59
N GLN A 219 -2.22 -6.30 -14.76
CA GLN A 219 -1.54 -6.08 -16.05
C GLN A 219 -1.65 -4.63 -16.48
N LEU A 220 -0.52 -4.04 -16.88
CA LEU A 220 -0.50 -2.68 -17.40
C LEU A 220 -1.10 -2.70 -18.83
N GLY A 221 -2.31 -2.16 -18.99
CA GLY A 221 -2.95 -2.09 -20.31
C GLY A 221 -2.14 -1.26 -21.32
N VAL A 222 -2.39 -1.44 -22.62
CA VAL A 222 -1.63 -0.78 -23.70
C VAL A 222 -1.61 0.75 -23.54
N ALA A 223 -2.77 1.37 -23.30
CA ALA A 223 -2.86 2.82 -23.11
C ALA A 223 -2.11 3.29 -21.85
N ALA A 224 -2.11 2.50 -20.78
CA ALA A 224 -1.38 2.83 -19.56
C ALA A 224 0.14 2.71 -19.77
N SER A 225 0.58 1.69 -20.50
CA SER A 225 1.98 1.48 -20.88
C SER A 225 2.49 2.62 -21.75
N LEU A 226 1.69 3.06 -22.73
CA LEU A 226 2.02 4.24 -23.55
C LEU A 226 2.13 5.50 -22.68
N GLY A 227 1.18 5.71 -21.76
CA GLY A 227 1.21 6.85 -20.83
C GLY A 227 2.45 6.85 -19.92
N VAL A 228 2.83 5.68 -19.40
CA VAL A 228 4.08 5.51 -18.63
C VAL A 228 5.29 5.80 -19.51
N GLY A 229 5.33 5.32 -20.74
CA GLY A 229 6.41 5.61 -21.70
C GLY A 229 6.56 7.11 -21.98
N VAL A 230 5.45 7.84 -22.16
CA VAL A 230 5.48 9.31 -22.30
C VAL A 230 6.00 9.97 -21.03
N LEU A 231 5.57 9.54 -19.84
CA LEU A 231 6.09 10.06 -18.58
C LEU A 231 7.59 9.81 -18.42
N VAL A 232 8.12 8.65 -18.84
CA VAL A 232 9.56 8.34 -18.81
C VAL A 232 10.34 9.36 -19.66
N VAL A 233 9.89 9.63 -20.88
CA VAL A 233 10.55 10.58 -21.79
C VAL A 233 10.52 12.00 -21.21
N LEU A 234 9.37 12.43 -20.69
CA LEU A 234 9.23 13.76 -20.08
C LEU A 234 10.08 13.91 -18.81
N TRP A 235 10.16 12.86 -17.99
CA TRP A 235 11.04 12.85 -16.81
C TRP A 235 12.52 12.92 -17.19
N ALA A 236 12.94 12.19 -18.22
CA ALA A 236 14.31 12.30 -18.74
C ALA A 236 14.62 13.73 -19.22
N ALA A 237 13.68 14.40 -19.89
CA ALA A 237 13.83 15.80 -20.29
C ALA A 237 13.98 16.75 -19.10
N VAL A 238 13.19 16.58 -18.02
CA VAL A 238 13.33 17.39 -16.79
C VAL A 238 14.68 17.16 -16.11
N LEU A 239 15.19 15.93 -16.08
CA LEU A 239 16.51 15.64 -15.52
C LEU A 239 17.64 16.23 -16.36
N LEU A 240 17.53 16.18 -17.70
CA LEU A 240 18.48 16.85 -18.60
C LEU A 240 18.44 18.37 -18.39
N ALA A 241 17.25 18.97 -18.26
CA ALA A 241 17.11 20.39 -17.96
C ALA A 241 17.79 20.75 -16.64
N LEU A 242 17.64 19.93 -15.59
CA LEU A 242 18.32 20.11 -14.30
C LEU A 242 19.85 20.10 -14.45
N THR A 243 20.41 19.22 -15.29
CA THR A 243 21.88 19.19 -15.53
C THR A 243 22.40 20.39 -16.34
N ALA A 244 21.51 21.07 -17.06
CA ALA A 244 21.84 22.25 -17.85
C ALA A 244 21.69 23.57 -17.08
N LEU A 245 21.20 23.54 -15.85
CA LEU A 245 21.04 24.73 -15.00
C LEU A 245 22.40 25.24 -14.49
N GLU A 246 22.43 26.54 -14.17
CA GLU A 246 23.54 27.11 -13.42
C GLU A 246 23.67 26.43 -12.05
N PRO A 247 24.89 26.38 -11.46
CA PRO A 247 25.11 25.63 -10.23
C PRO A 247 24.19 26.03 -9.07
N VAL A 248 23.92 27.33 -8.91
CA VAL A 248 23.02 27.84 -7.85
C VAL A 248 21.60 27.32 -8.05
N ASP A 249 21.06 27.46 -9.26
CA ASP A 249 19.71 26.99 -9.62
C ASP A 249 19.58 25.48 -9.46
N ALA A 250 20.59 24.73 -9.92
CA ALA A 250 20.62 23.28 -9.79
C ALA A 250 20.59 22.85 -8.32
N TRP A 251 21.35 23.50 -7.44
CA TRP A 251 21.33 23.22 -6.00
C TRP A 251 19.98 23.56 -5.35
N CYS A 252 19.36 24.68 -5.73
CA CYS A 252 18.02 25.04 -5.27
C CYS A 252 16.98 23.98 -5.67
N VAL A 253 16.99 23.56 -6.94
CA VAL A 253 16.08 22.50 -7.43
C VAL A 253 16.36 21.16 -6.73
N LEU A 254 17.62 20.78 -6.54
CA LEU A 254 17.98 19.58 -5.80
C LEU A 254 17.53 19.62 -4.33
N ALA A 255 17.58 20.78 -3.67
CA ALA A 255 17.07 20.94 -2.31
C ALA A 255 15.54 20.77 -2.25
N LEU A 256 14.81 21.37 -3.20
CA LEU A 256 13.36 21.21 -3.33
C LEU A 256 12.98 19.74 -3.59
N CYS A 257 13.69 19.08 -4.50
CA CYS A 257 13.60 17.65 -4.74
C CYS A 257 13.85 16.82 -3.48
N GLY A 258 14.90 17.17 -2.71
CA GLY A 258 15.26 16.52 -1.46
C GLY A 258 14.14 16.59 -0.43
N ALA A 259 13.46 17.74 -0.33
CA ALA A 259 12.27 17.87 0.52
C ALA A 259 11.12 16.95 0.08
N GLY A 260 10.92 16.79 -1.23
CA GLY A 260 9.96 15.83 -1.78
C GLY A 260 10.36 14.38 -1.49
N THR A 261 11.64 14.03 -1.61
CA THR A 261 12.16 12.70 -1.25
C THR A 261 12.04 12.43 0.26
N ALA A 262 12.22 13.44 1.11
CA ALA A 262 11.96 13.31 2.54
C ALA A 262 10.47 13.01 2.82
N TYR A 263 9.56 13.64 2.07
CA TYR A 263 8.13 13.30 2.13
C TYR A 263 7.87 11.86 1.65
N THR A 264 8.46 11.41 0.54
CA THR A 264 8.24 10.04 0.06
C THR A 264 8.74 9.01 1.08
N ALA A 265 9.86 9.27 1.75
CA ALA A 265 10.35 8.47 2.87
C ALA A 265 9.35 8.44 4.05
N TYR A 266 8.78 9.60 4.40
CA TYR A 266 7.73 9.69 5.42
C TYR A 266 6.49 8.87 5.04
N ALA A 267 6.00 9.03 3.80
CA ALA A 267 4.82 8.34 3.29
C ALA A 267 5.03 6.82 3.21
N ALA A 268 6.21 6.37 2.80
CA ALA A 268 6.59 4.96 2.74
C ALA A 268 6.51 4.26 4.11
N ARG A 269 6.76 4.99 5.20
CA ARG A 269 6.71 4.44 6.58
C ARG A 269 5.29 4.37 7.16
N LYS A 270 4.29 4.92 6.47
CA LYS A 270 2.91 5.00 6.98
C LYS A 270 2.02 3.94 6.32
N TRP A 271 1.46 3.07 7.14
CA TRP A 271 0.38 2.17 6.75
C TRP A 271 -0.93 2.95 6.72
N ARG A 272 -1.74 2.71 5.68
CA ARG A 272 -2.96 3.50 5.40
C ARG A 272 -4.20 2.64 5.59
N GLY A 273 -5.20 3.22 6.24
CA GLY A 273 -6.44 2.53 6.60
C GLY A 273 -7.31 2.17 5.40
N GLY A 274 -8.28 1.29 5.64
CA GLY A 274 -9.20 0.78 4.62
C GLY A 274 -9.90 1.85 3.78
N ALA A 275 -10.33 2.95 4.42
CA ALA A 275 -11.03 4.05 3.74
C ALA A 275 -10.17 4.73 2.65
N VAL A 276 -8.87 4.90 2.90
CA VAL A 276 -7.91 5.49 1.95
C VAL A 276 -7.59 4.52 0.83
N LEU A 277 -7.71 3.22 1.08
CA LEU A 277 -7.62 2.17 0.06
C LEU A 277 -8.90 2.05 -0.78
N GLY A 278 -9.95 2.81 -0.44
CA GLY A 278 -11.27 2.76 -1.09
C GLY A 278 -12.24 1.76 -0.46
N PHE A 279 -11.83 0.95 0.52
CA PHE A 279 -12.76 0.06 1.22
C PHE A 279 -13.73 0.84 2.10
N LYS A 280 -15.01 0.45 2.04
CA LYS A 280 -16.06 0.98 2.90
C LYS A 280 -16.40 -0.04 3.97
N PHE A 281 -15.77 0.09 5.13
CA PHE A 281 -16.07 -0.73 6.29
C PHE A 281 -17.11 -0.05 7.18
N ALA A 282 -18.02 -0.84 7.75
CA ALA A 282 -18.94 -0.38 8.78
C ALA A 282 -18.20 -0.27 10.11
N GLU A 283 -17.53 0.86 10.35
CA GLU A 283 -16.72 1.11 11.55
C GLU A 283 -17.52 0.92 12.86
N GLU A 284 -18.83 1.19 12.84
CA GLU A 284 -19.74 0.96 13.98
C GLU A 284 -19.85 -0.51 14.40
N ARG A 285 -19.61 -1.45 13.46
CA ARG A 285 -19.68 -2.90 13.71
C ARG A 285 -18.30 -3.52 13.90
N LYS A 286 -17.24 -2.71 13.89
CA LYS A 286 -15.88 -3.19 14.07
C LYS A 286 -15.73 -3.85 15.43
N THR A 287 -15.38 -5.13 15.42
CA THR A 287 -15.21 -5.93 16.63
C THR A 287 -13.76 -6.38 16.72
N VAL A 288 -13.14 -6.21 17.88
CA VAL A 288 -11.75 -6.62 18.13
C VAL A 288 -11.74 -7.70 19.19
N VAL A 289 -11.28 -8.89 18.83
CA VAL A 289 -11.11 -10.02 19.75
C VAL A 289 -9.64 -10.13 20.11
N ARG A 290 -9.34 -10.04 21.40
CA ARG A 290 -7.98 -10.08 21.94
C ARG A 290 -7.93 -10.94 23.19
N ALA A 291 -6.89 -11.77 23.29
CA ALA A 291 -6.52 -12.51 24.48
C ALA A 291 -5.02 -12.85 24.45
N ASP A 292 -4.47 -13.17 25.63
CA ASP A 292 -3.04 -13.50 25.81
C ASP A 292 -2.70 -14.91 25.34
N LYS A 293 -3.71 -15.77 25.12
CA LYS A 293 -3.56 -17.10 24.56
C LYS A 293 -4.18 -17.16 23.17
N VAL A 294 -3.39 -17.56 22.18
CA VAL A 294 -3.83 -17.66 20.79
C VAL A 294 -5.04 -18.59 20.64
N MET A 295 -5.07 -19.72 21.35
CA MET A 295 -6.20 -20.67 21.28
C MET A 295 -7.52 -20.03 21.70
N GLU A 296 -7.50 -19.26 22.80
CA GLU A 296 -8.69 -18.57 23.31
C GLU A 296 -9.23 -17.55 22.30
N VAL A 297 -8.33 -16.85 21.59
CA VAL A 297 -8.68 -15.92 20.52
C VAL A 297 -9.34 -16.65 19.35
N LEU A 298 -8.83 -17.82 18.97
CA LEU A 298 -9.39 -18.63 17.89
C LEU A 298 -10.78 -19.17 18.25
N MET A 299 -10.96 -19.63 19.50
CA MET A 299 -12.27 -20.08 19.99
C MET A 299 -13.28 -18.94 20.00
N LYS A 300 -12.93 -17.78 20.56
CA LYS A 300 -13.77 -16.57 20.54
C LYS A 300 -14.08 -16.08 19.12
N ALA A 301 -13.12 -16.20 18.20
CA ALA A 301 -13.32 -15.85 16.81
C ALA A 301 -14.31 -16.80 16.09
N GLU A 302 -14.28 -18.10 16.42
CA GLU A 302 -15.23 -19.10 15.91
C GLU A 302 -16.64 -18.93 16.50
N GLU A 303 -16.74 -18.46 17.74
CA GLU A 303 -18.02 -18.07 18.36
C GLU A 303 -18.63 -16.84 17.68
N LEU A 304 -17.81 -15.83 17.38
CA LEU A 304 -18.26 -14.60 16.70
C LEU A 304 -18.61 -14.86 15.23
N GLU A 305 -17.72 -15.52 14.51
CA GLU A 305 -17.89 -15.85 13.09
C GLU A 305 -17.47 -17.28 12.82
N THR A 306 -18.47 -18.10 12.54
CA THR A 306 -18.30 -19.53 12.27
C THR A 306 -17.39 -19.77 11.06
N GLY A 307 -16.41 -20.65 11.22
CA GLY A 307 -15.39 -20.99 10.22
C GLY A 307 -14.09 -20.18 10.33
N VAL A 308 -14.08 -19.07 11.07
CA VAL A 308 -12.88 -18.21 11.16
C VAL A 308 -11.80 -18.86 12.01
N GLY A 309 -12.15 -19.28 13.23
CA GLY A 309 -11.18 -19.90 14.14
C GLY A 309 -10.64 -21.20 13.57
N SER A 310 -11.50 -22.05 13.02
CA SER A 310 -11.12 -23.31 12.39
C SER A 310 -10.25 -23.14 11.13
N ALA A 311 -10.45 -22.09 10.34
CA ALA A 311 -9.58 -21.79 9.20
C ALA A 311 -8.20 -21.25 9.59
N LEU A 312 -8.11 -20.52 10.71
CA LEU A 312 -6.86 -19.96 11.24
C LEU A 312 -6.08 -20.93 12.13
N LEU A 313 -6.75 -21.93 12.72
CA LEU A 313 -6.16 -22.95 13.57
C LEU A 313 -4.90 -23.61 12.99
N PRO A 314 -4.92 -24.17 11.75
CA PRO A 314 -3.73 -24.82 11.20
C PRO A 314 -2.59 -23.84 10.89
N VAL A 315 -2.86 -22.54 10.81
CA VAL A 315 -1.84 -21.50 10.54
C VAL A 315 -1.07 -21.15 11.81
N PHE A 316 -1.78 -20.94 12.91
CA PHE A 316 -1.17 -20.52 14.18
C PHE A 316 -0.74 -21.71 15.05
N PHE A 317 -1.40 -22.85 14.91
CA PHE A 317 -1.10 -24.09 15.63
C PHE A 317 -0.94 -25.26 14.64
N PRO A 318 0.23 -25.38 13.99
CA PRO A 318 0.51 -26.53 13.12
C PRO A 318 0.81 -27.83 13.89
N GLY A 319 0.93 -27.75 15.23
CA GLY A 319 1.24 -28.89 16.09
C GLY A 319 0.00 -29.63 16.61
N ALA A 320 0.24 -30.62 17.48
CA ALA A 320 -0.82 -31.32 18.18
C ALA A 320 -1.52 -30.39 19.17
N LEU A 321 -2.84 -30.51 19.23
CA LEU A 321 -3.68 -29.78 20.17
C LEU A 321 -3.74 -30.53 21.49
N ARG A 322 -4.12 -29.83 22.56
CA ARG A 322 -4.39 -30.52 23.83
C ARG A 322 -5.69 -31.31 23.71
N PRO A 323 -5.85 -32.44 24.44
CA PRO A 323 -7.06 -33.25 24.36
C PRO A 323 -8.35 -32.44 24.64
N GLU A 324 -8.29 -31.49 25.57
CA GLU A 324 -9.38 -30.57 25.90
C GLU A 324 -9.75 -29.62 24.74
N GLU A 325 -8.75 -29.16 23.98
CA GLU A 325 -8.94 -28.28 22.82
C GLU A 325 -9.47 -29.08 21.63
N GLU A 326 -8.96 -30.31 21.42
CA GLU A 326 -9.45 -31.21 20.37
C GLU A 326 -10.93 -31.54 20.55
N LEU A 327 -11.34 -31.88 21.78
CA LEU A 327 -12.74 -32.12 22.11
C LEU A 327 -13.60 -30.91 21.72
N TRP A 328 -13.21 -29.70 22.13
CA TRP A 328 -13.94 -28.48 21.79
C TRP A 328 -14.09 -28.27 20.27
N TRP A 329 -13.02 -28.45 19.49
CA TRP A 329 -13.06 -28.29 18.03
C TRP A 329 -13.87 -29.39 17.34
N THR A 330 -13.82 -30.62 17.84
CA THR A 330 -14.61 -31.75 17.30
C THR A 330 -16.10 -31.56 17.52
N GLU A 331 -16.52 -31.22 18.74
CA GLU A 331 -17.92 -30.90 19.08
C GLU A 331 -18.46 -29.78 18.18
N ARG A 332 -17.66 -28.72 17.97
CA ARG A 332 -18.07 -27.60 17.11
C ARG A 332 -18.22 -28.01 15.64
N LYS A 333 -17.31 -28.85 15.15
CA LYS A 333 -17.36 -29.40 13.79
C LYS A 333 -18.59 -30.28 13.58
N GLU A 334 -18.99 -31.05 14.59
CA GLU A 334 -20.21 -31.88 14.56
C GLU A 334 -21.48 -31.03 14.59
N ALA A 335 -21.56 -30.03 15.47
CA ALA A 335 -22.67 -29.08 15.53
C ALA A 335 -22.88 -28.36 14.18
N LEU A 336 -21.79 -28.03 13.48
CA LEU A 336 -21.83 -27.43 12.15
C LEU A 336 -22.35 -28.36 11.07
N LYS A 337 -21.99 -29.65 11.13
CA LYS A 337 -22.52 -30.67 10.22
C LYS A 337 -24.02 -30.85 10.44
N ALA A 338 -24.46 -30.97 11.70
CA ALA A 338 -25.86 -31.11 12.05
C ALA A 338 -26.72 -29.91 11.57
N THR A 339 -26.20 -28.69 11.73
CA THR A 339 -26.89 -27.48 11.27
C THR A 339 -26.99 -27.42 9.75
N LYS A 340 -25.99 -27.93 9.01
CA LYS A 340 -26.03 -28.00 7.53
C LYS A 340 -27.03 -29.04 7.04
N SER A 341 -27.11 -30.21 7.69
CA SER A 341 -28.07 -31.25 7.34
C SER A 341 -29.52 -30.86 7.59
N LEU A 342 -29.78 -29.93 8.53
CA LEU A 342 -31.11 -29.38 8.79
C LEU A 342 -31.56 -28.31 7.78
N LYS A 343 -30.63 -27.73 7.02
CA LYS A 343 -30.90 -26.68 6.02
C LYS A 343 -30.93 -27.20 4.57
N MET A 344 -30.62 -28.49 4.36
CA MET A 344 -30.82 -29.20 3.08
C MET A 344 -32.18 -29.88 3.11
#